data_AF-A0A653E887-F1
#
_entry.id   AF-A0A653E887-F1
#
_cell.length_a   1.000
_cell.length_b   1.000
_cell.length_c   1.000
_cell.angle_alpha   90.00
_cell.angle_beta   90.00
_cell.angle_gamma   90.00
#
_symmetry.space_group_name_H-M   'P 1'
#
loop_
_entity.id
_entity.type
_entity.pdbx_description
1 polymer ?
#
loop_
_entity_poly.entity_id
_entity_poly.type
_entity_poly.pdbx_seq_one_letter_code
_entity_poly.pdbx_strand_id
1 'polypeptide(L)' 'MSVIKVKAWGKDQGDHVLINESDFDPKLHKLFDEQPKASKGLNVDQIKVALTEKGIEFSESANKPELAKLLDDAE' A
#
# COMPACT_ATOMS: atom_id res chain seq x y z
N MET A 1 17.32 14.49 -11.18
CA MET A 1 16.11 14.11 -11.93
C MET A 1 15.31 13.22 -11.01
N SER A 2 14.23 13.76 -10.44
CA SER A 2 13.37 13.01 -9.52
C SER A 2 12.25 12.34 -10.30
N VAL A 3 12.05 11.05 -10.06
CA VAL A 3 11.00 10.24 -10.67
C VAL A 3 9.98 9.86 -9.60
N ILE A 4 8.70 9.88 -9.97
CA ILE A 4 7.59 9.50 -9.10
C ILE A 4 6.80 8.35 -9.72
N LYS A 5 6.14 7.55 -8.87
CA LYS A 5 5.22 6.51 -9.33
C LYS A 5 3.83 7.11 -9.52
N VAL A 6 3.19 6.80 -10.63
CA VAL A 6 1.80 7.18 -10.96
C VAL A 6 1.00 5.96 -11.38
N LYS A 7 -0.30 5.93 -11.10
CA LYS A 7 -1.17 4.82 -11.50
C LYS A 7 -1.09 4.65 -13.00
N ALA A 8 -1.07 3.39 -13.42
CA ALA A 8 -1.16 3.07 -14.84
C ALA A 8 -2.45 3.62 -15.44
N TRP A 9 -2.32 4.28 -16.58
CA TRP A 9 -3.45 4.83 -17.36
C TRP A 9 -3.77 3.97 -18.59
N GLY A 10 -2.88 3.04 -18.97
CA GLY A 10 -3.08 2.05 -20.01
C GLY A 10 -3.14 0.61 -19.46
N LYS A 11 -3.92 -0.25 -20.10
CA LYS A 11 -4.02 -1.69 -19.75
C LYS A 11 -2.69 -2.43 -19.91
N ASP A 12 -1.79 -1.92 -20.74
CA ASP A 12 -0.48 -2.50 -21.02
C ASP A 12 0.64 -1.98 -20.11
N GLN A 13 0.34 -1.06 -19.17
CA GLN A 13 1.34 -0.39 -18.33
C GLN A 13 1.50 -1.00 -16.91
N GLY A 14 0.76 -2.05 -16.57
CA GLY A 14 0.83 -2.69 -15.24
C GLY A 14 0.05 -1.94 -14.16
N ASP A 15 0.49 -2.00 -12.90
CA ASP A 15 -0.20 -1.36 -11.75
C ASP A 15 0.20 0.13 -11.61
N HIS A 16 1.44 0.47 -11.98
CA HIS A 16 2.01 1.81 -11.94
C HIS A 16 3.03 2.06 -13.04
N VAL A 17 3.23 3.34 -13.36
CA VAL A 17 4.22 3.86 -14.30
C VAL A 17 5.15 4.82 -13.56
N LEU A 18 6.44 4.79 -13.87
CA LEU A 18 7.42 5.74 -13.36
C LEU A 18 7.51 6.91 -14.31
N ILE A 19 7.23 8.12 -13.83
CA ILE A 19 7.33 9.35 -14.61
C ILE A 19 8.26 10.34 -13.92
N ASN A 20 8.73 11.34 -14.64
CA ASN A 20 9.44 12.44 -14.02
C ASN A 20 8.48 13.29 -13.19
N GLU A 21 8.96 13.86 -12.09
CA GLU A 21 8.16 14.76 -11.25
C GLU A 21 7.65 15.98 -12.02
N SER A 22 8.45 16.51 -12.95
CA SER A 22 8.05 17.62 -13.82
C SER A 22 7.00 17.25 -14.88
N ASP A 23 6.82 15.95 -15.14
CA ASP A 23 5.82 15.40 -16.06
C ASP A 23 4.54 15.00 -15.32
N PHE A 24 4.51 15.18 -13.99
CA PHE A 24 3.33 14.89 -13.18
C PHE A 24 2.22 15.93 -13.40
N ASP A 25 1.26 15.57 -14.23
CA ASP A 25 0.02 16.32 -14.37
C ASP A 25 -1.09 15.72 -13.49
N PRO A 26 -1.55 16.37 -12.40
CA PRO A 26 -2.60 15.82 -11.53
C PRO A 26 -3.96 15.63 -12.24
N LYS A 27 -4.12 16.17 -13.45
CA LYS A 27 -5.30 15.97 -14.31
C LYS A 27 -5.23 14.70 -15.15
N LEU A 28 -4.04 14.22 -15.48
CA LEU A 28 -3.80 13.06 -16.35
C LEU A 28 -3.22 11.87 -15.57
N HIS A 29 -2.40 12.17 -14.57
CA HIS A 29 -1.69 11.23 -13.74
C HIS A 29 -2.27 11.26 -12.33
N LYS A 30 -2.66 10.08 -11.83
CA LYS A 30 -2.97 9.91 -10.41
C LYS A 30 -1.70 9.39 -9.74
N LEU A 31 -1.16 10.11 -8.76
CA LEU A 31 -0.02 9.63 -7.95
C LEU A 31 -0.30 8.18 -7.53
N PHE A 32 0.66 7.30 -7.81
CA PHE A 32 0.65 5.94 -7.28
C PHE A 32 1.12 6.09 -5.85
N ASP A 33 0.17 6.58 -5.07
CA ASP A 33 0.27 6.58 -3.64
C ASP A 33 0.23 5.11 -3.22
N GLU A 34 1.39 4.47 -3.16
CA GLU A 34 1.61 3.26 -2.36
C GLU A 34 1.57 3.64 -0.88
N GLN A 35 0.54 4.36 -0.45
CA GLN A 35 0.06 4.21 0.91
C GLN A 35 -1.30 3.55 0.84
N PRO A 36 -1.35 2.23 0.56
CA PRO A 36 -2.35 1.48 1.28
C PRO A 36 -1.92 1.62 2.75
N LYS A 37 -2.73 2.31 3.55
CA LYS A 37 -3.17 1.81 4.86
C LYS A 37 -2.56 0.43 5.11
N ALA A 38 -1.61 0.29 6.04
CA ALA A 38 -0.72 -0.85 6.34
C ALA A 38 -1.25 -2.29 6.14
N SER A 39 -2.51 -2.48 5.78
CA SER A 39 -3.25 -3.72 5.69
C SER A 39 -4.08 -3.88 4.41
N LYS A 40 -4.24 -2.83 3.58
CA LYS A 40 -5.15 -2.83 2.43
C LYS A 40 -4.45 -3.36 1.17
N GLY A 41 -4.35 -4.68 1.11
CA GLY A 41 -3.66 -5.40 0.02
C GLY A 41 -2.80 -6.55 0.55
N LEU A 42 -2.45 -6.49 1.84
CA LEU A 42 -1.68 -7.53 2.52
C LEU A 42 -2.56 -8.74 2.85
N ASN A 43 -1.96 -9.92 2.78
CA ASN A 43 -2.59 -11.16 3.23
C ASN A 43 -2.46 -11.33 4.74
N VAL A 44 -3.29 -12.19 5.33
CA VAL A 44 -3.33 -12.47 6.77
C VAL A 44 -1.93 -12.70 7.32
N ASP A 45 -1.12 -13.50 6.64
CA ASP A 45 0.25 -13.81 7.03
C ASP A 45 1.16 -12.56 7.11
N GLN A 46 1.12 -11.72 6.08
CA GLN A 46 1.93 -10.49 6.06
C GLN A 46 1.46 -9.47 7.10
N ILE A 47 0.15 -9.42 7.38
CA ILE A 47 -0.39 -8.58 8.44
C ILE A 47 0.09 -9.08 9.81
N LYS A 48 0.09 -10.40 10.05
CA LYS A 48 0.62 -11.00 11.28
C LYS A 48 2.11 -10.68 11.46
N VAL A 49 2.91 -10.83 10.42
CA VAL A 49 4.34 -10.48 10.45
C VAL A 49 4.54 -9.01 10.80
N ALA A 50 3.84 -8.08 10.13
CA ALA A 50 3.97 -6.66 10.39
C ALA A 50 3.48 -6.25 11.79
N LEU A 51 2.45 -6.92 12.31
CA LEU A 51 2.03 -6.76 13.70
C LEU A 51 3.10 -7.25 14.68
N THR A 52 3.70 -8.42 14.45
CA THR A 52 4.80 -8.95 15.28
C THR A 52 6.03 -8.06 15.21
N GLU A 53 6.40 -7.53 14.04
CA GLU A 53 7.50 -6.57 13.88
C GLU A 53 7.26 -5.26 14.64
N LYS A 54 6.01 -4.79 14.68
CA LYS A 54 5.60 -3.63 15.49
C LYS A 54 5.42 -3.96 16.97
N GLY A 55 5.54 -5.22 17.38
CA GLY A 55 5.33 -5.68 18.76
C GLY A 55 3.86 -5.65 19.20
N ILE A 56 2.92 -5.73 18.26
CA ILE A 56 1.48 -5.76 18.53
C ILE A 56 1.07 -7.22 18.68
N GLU A 57 0.53 -7.56 19.85
CA GLU A 57 -0.05 -8.89 20.08
C GLU A 57 -1.38 -9.03 19.35
N PHE A 58 -1.52 -10.10 18.57
CA PHE A 58 -2.76 -10.45 17.89
C PHE A 58 -3.10 -11.93 18.11
N SER A 59 -4.39 -12.25 18.05
CA SER A 59 -4.81 -13.65 18.15
C SER A 59 -4.57 -14.39 16.83
N GLU A 60 -4.06 -15.63 16.89
CA GLU A 60 -3.89 -16.45 15.69
C GLU A 60 -5.22 -16.79 15.01
N SER A 61 -6.30 -16.81 15.80
CA SER A 61 -7.69 -16.99 15.35
C SER A 61 -8.35 -15.69 14.90
N ALA A 62 -7.67 -14.54 14.98
CA ALA A 62 -8.21 -13.27 14.51
C ALA A 62 -8.36 -13.30 12.98
N ASN A 63 -9.48 -12.77 12.50
CA ASN A 63 -9.78 -12.72 11.08
C ASN A 63 -8.97 -11.62 10.38
N LYS A 64 -8.76 -11.78 9.05
CA LYS A 64 -8.09 -10.79 8.19
C LYS A 64 -8.47 -9.32 8.49
N PRO A 65 -9.76 -8.93 8.60
CA PRO A 65 -10.13 -7.54 8.90
C PRO A 65 -9.70 -7.07 10.29
N GLU A 66 -9.63 -7.95 11.30
CA GLU A 66 -9.22 -7.56 12.66
C GLU A 66 -7.71 -7.31 12.72
N LEU A 67 -6.94 -8.25 12.17
CA LEU A 67 -5.49 -8.09 12.03
C LEU A 67 -5.16 -6.83 11.22
N ALA A 68 -5.89 -6.63 10.12
CA ALA A 68 -5.73 -5.47 9.26
C ALA A 68 -6.00 -4.16 10.02
N LYS A 69 -7.02 -4.14 10.86
CA LYS A 69 -7.37 -2.96 11.64
C LYS A 69 -6.33 -2.66 12.71
N LEU A 70 -5.80 -3.68 13.39
CA LEU A 70 -4.74 -3.52 14.40
C LEU A 70 -3.46 -2.93 13.78
N LEU A 71 -3.11 -3.39 12.57
CA LEU A 71 -1.90 -2.94 11.89
C LEU A 71 -2.05 -1.52 11.34
N ASP A 72 -3.26 -1.15 10.90
CA ASP A 72 -3.61 0.20 10.42
C ASP A 72 -3.71 1.23 11.55
N ASP A 73 -4.14 0.80 12.75
CA ASP A 73 -4.24 1.67 13.95
C ASP A 73 -2.85 1.96 14.56
N ALA A 74 -1.87 1.08 14.28
CA ALA A 74 -0.51 1.16 14.79
C ALA A 74 0.54 1.59 13.74
N GLU A 75 0.09 2.04 12.57
CA GLU A 75 0.92 2.75 11.58
C GLU A 75 0.93 4.25 11.87
#